data_AF-A0A2V7MP29-F1
#
_entry.id   AF-A0A2V7MP29-F1
#
_cell.length_a   1.000
_cell.length_b   1.000
_cell.length_c   1.000
_cell.angle_alpha   90.00
_cell.angle_beta   90.00
_cell.angle_gamma   90.00
#
_symmetry.space_group_name_H-M   'P 1'
#
loop_
_entity.id
_entity.type
_entity.pdbx_description
1 polymer ?
#
loop_
_entity_poly.entity_id
_entity_poly.type
_entity_poly.pdbx_seq_one_letter_code
_entity_poly.pdbx_strand_id
1 'polypeptide(L)'
;MNDVLAERIRRKLEVMPDEQAYQMLDYIEFLESKYAQRAAGAPAFQKVAETLEDTLRAGRVPVTIIKGTMDAVGKAGRFLEGLAAAGKAAVDEAKKRSSEKPVEENKPAQ
;
A
#
# COMPACT_ATOMS: atom_id res chain seq x y z
N MET A 1 10.45 7.63 -18.56
CA MET A 1 9.63 8.86 -18.64
C MET A 1 10.41 9.99 -17.97
N ASN A 2 10.39 11.22 -18.48
CA ASN A 2 11.05 12.36 -17.80
C ASN A 2 10.19 12.90 -16.65
N ASP A 3 10.81 13.64 -15.72
CA ASP A 3 10.15 14.06 -14.47
C ASP A 3 9.01 15.04 -14.69
N VAL A 4 9.15 15.95 -15.65
CA VAL A 4 8.10 16.93 -15.99
C VAL A 4 6.83 16.24 -16.49
N LEU A 5 6.99 15.20 -17.32
CA LEU A 5 5.88 14.39 -17.82
C LEU A 5 5.26 13.54 -16.70
N ALA A 6 6.09 12.94 -15.83
CA ALA A 6 5.63 12.17 -14.68
C ALA A 6 4.75 13.01 -13.73
N GLU A 7 5.22 14.20 -13.35
CA GLU A 7 4.50 15.16 -12.51
C GLU A 7 3.18 15.63 -13.14
N ARG A 8 3.18 15.84 -14.45
CA ARG A 8 1.96 16.24 -15.18
C ARG A 8 0.92 15.13 -15.17
N ILE A 9 1.33 13.86 -15.34
CA ILE A 9 0.43 12.72 -15.28
C ILE A 9 -0.11 12.56 -13.86
N ARG A 10 0.75 12.56 -12.82
CA ARG A 10 0.30 12.38 -11.42
C ARG A 10 -0.79 13.37 -11.02
N ARG A 11 -0.60 14.67 -11.30
CA ARG A 11 -1.61 15.70 -11.00
C ARG A 11 -2.96 15.49 -11.70
N LYS A 12 -2.97 14.81 -12.86
CA LYS A 12 -4.22 14.47 -13.55
C LYS A 12 -4.90 13.26 -12.90
N LEU A 13 -4.13 12.31 -12.38
CA LEU A 13 -4.66 11.15 -11.66
C LEU A 13 -5.24 11.52 -10.30
N GLU A 14 -4.60 12.45 -9.57
CA GLU A 14 -5.03 12.87 -8.23
C GLU A 14 -6.46 13.45 -8.19
N VAL A 15 -6.93 14.03 -9.29
CA VAL A 15 -8.26 14.66 -9.41
C VAL A 15 -9.22 13.85 -10.29
N MET A 16 -8.79 12.69 -10.78
CA MET A 16 -9.59 11.85 -11.67
C MET A 16 -10.63 11.08 -10.84
N PRO A 17 -11.91 11.06 -11.25
CA PRO A 17 -12.87 10.20 -10.57
C PRO A 17 -12.60 8.73 -10.88
N ASP A 18 -12.95 7.85 -9.94
CA ASP A 18 -12.58 6.43 -9.96
C ASP A 18 -12.98 5.72 -11.26
N GLU A 19 -14.18 6.00 -11.79
CA GLU A 19 -14.66 5.39 -13.04
C GLU A 19 -13.75 5.67 -14.23
N GLN A 20 -13.20 6.89 -14.33
CA GLN A 20 -12.25 7.25 -15.38
C GLN A 20 -10.85 6.69 -15.09
N ALA A 21 -10.47 6.57 -13.81
CA ALA A 21 -9.20 5.97 -13.43
C ALA A 21 -9.13 4.49 -13.82
N TYR A 22 -10.22 3.75 -13.64
CA TYR A 22 -10.34 2.36 -14.12
C TYR A 22 -10.25 2.28 -15.65
N GLN A 23 -10.96 3.15 -16.38
CA GLN A 23 -10.84 3.19 -17.85
C GLN A 23 -9.42 3.50 -18.32
N MET A 24 -8.69 4.35 -17.60
CA MET A 24 -7.31 4.65 -17.91
C MET A 24 -6.40 3.44 -17.64
N LEU A 25 -6.64 2.70 -16.56
CA LEU A 25 -5.94 1.45 -16.27
C LEU A 25 -6.16 0.44 -17.40
N ASP A 26 -7.40 0.23 -17.83
CA ASP A 26 -7.73 -0.66 -18.97
C ASP A 26 -6.98 -0.26 -20.25
N TYR A 27 -6.87 1.04 -20.51
CA TYR A 27 -6.15 1.55 -21.68
C TYR A 27 -4.64 1.31 -21.59
N ILE A 28 -4.05 1.45 -20.40
CA ILE A 28 -2.63 1.13 -20.16
C ILE A 28 -2.39 -0.36 -20.40
N GLU A 29 -3.23 -1.24 -19.85
CA GLU A 29 -3.14 -2.69 -20.07
C GLU A 29 -3.29 -3.06 -21.55
N PHE A 30 -4.20 -2.40 -22.27
CA PHE A 30 -4.33 -2.56 -23.71
C PHE A 30 -3.04 -2.17 -24.45
N LEU A 31 -2.45 -1.02 -24.11
CA LEU A 31 -1.19 -0.58 -24.71
C LEU A 31 -0.06 -1.57 -24.41
N GLU A 32 0.01 -2.10 -23.19
CA GLU A 32 0.99 -3.11 -22.80
C GLU A 32 0.80 -4.41 -23.60
N SER A 33 -0.44 -4.89 -23.77
CA SER A 33 -0.71 -6.11 -24.57
C SER A 33 -0.22 -6.00 -26.03
N LYS A 34 -0.21 -4.79 -26.58
CA LYS A 34 0.13 -4.52 -27.99
C LYS A 34 1.59 -4.10 -28.20
N TYR A 35 2.18 -3.42 -27.22
CA TYR A 35 3.48 -2.75 -27.39
C TYR A 35 4.54 -3.14 -26.35
N ALA A 36 4.21 -3.91 -25.31
CA ALA A 36 5.23 -4.36 -24.35
C ALA A 36 6.11 -5.46 -24.98
N GLN A 37 7.36 -5.12 -25.35
CA GLN A 37 8.32 -6.09 -25.89
C GLN A 37 8.82 -7.11 -24.85
N ARG A 38 8.50 -6.93 -23.57
CA ARG A 38 8.72 -7.88 -22.48
C ARG A 38 7.93 -7.40 -21.26
N ALA A 39 7.05 -8.23 -20.70
CA ALA A 39 6.39 -7.92 -19.43
C ALA A 39 7.47 -7.61 -18.38
N ALA A 40 7.50 -6.36 -17.88
CA ALA A 40 8.30 -6.02 -16.72
C ALA A 40 7.74 -6.87 -15.56
N GLY A 41 8.50 -7.87 -15.13
CA GLY A 41 8.03 -8.99 -14.32
C GLY A 41 7.17 -8.60 -13.12
N ALA A 42 5.90 -8.98 -13.17
CA ALA A 42 5.05 -9.09 -11.99
C ALA A 42 5.47 -10.33 -11.18
N PRO A 43 5.83 -10.20 -9.88
CA PRO A 43 6.12 -11.36 -9.03
C PRO A 43 4.89 -12.24 -8.88
N ALA A 44 5.11 -13.56 -8.76
CA ALA A 44 4.08 -14.61 -8.85
C ALA A 44 2.86 -14.47 -7.91
N PHE A 45 2.90 -13.58 -6.91
CA PHE A 45 1.77 -13.26 -6.03
C PHE A 45 0.68 -12.39 -6.70
N GLN A 46 1.01 -11.58 -7.72
CA GLN A 46 0.02 -10.79 -8.47
C GLN A 46 -0.96 -11.69 -9.26
N LYS A 47 -0.46 -12.80 -9.81
CA LYS A 47 -1.29 -13.78 -10.53
C LYS A 47 -2.38 -14.42 -9.66
N VAL A 48 -2.16 -14.54 -8.36
CA VAL A 48 -3.15 -15.12 -7.43
C VAL A 48 -4.28 -14.13 -7.15
N ALA A 49 -3.96 -12.84 -7.01
CA ALA A 49 -4.97 -11.78 -6.87
C ALA A 49 -5.79 -11.62 -8.18
N GLU A 50 -5.11 -11.64 -9.33
CA GLU A 50 -5.73 -11.59 -10.66
C GLU A 50 -6.68 -12.79 -10.89
N THR A 51 -6.29 -14.01 -10.49
CA THR A 51 -7.14 -15.19 -10.62
C THR A 51 -8.37 -15.14 -9.71
N LEU A 52 -8.24 -14.52 -8.52
CA LEU A 52 -9.35 -14.37 -7.58
C LEU A 52 -10.35 -13.32 -8.10
N GLU A 53 -9.84 -12.22 -8.63
CA GLU A 53 -10.63 -11.15 -9.26
C GLU A 53 -11.35 -11.65 -10.52
N ASP A 54 -10.67 -12.43 -11.37
CA ASP A 54 -11.28 -13.07 -12.54
C ASP A 54 -12.34 -14.10 -12.18
N THR A 55 -12.17 -14.84 -11.08
CA THR A 55 -13.18 -15.80 -10.59
C THR A 55 -14.42 -15.08 -10.06
N LEU A 56 -14.24 -13.96 -9.34
CA LEU A 56 -15.34 -13.14 -8.84
C LEU A 56 -16.10 -12.44 -9.97
N ARG A 57 -15.39 -12.02 -11.03
CA ARG A 57 -15.97 -11.44 -12.24
C ARG A 57 -16.71 -12.47 -13.10
N ALA A 58 -16.14 -13.67 -13.27
CA ALA A 58 -16.76 -14.77 -14.00
C ALA A 58 -18.02 -15.31 -13.30
N GLY A 59 -18.09 -15.22 -11.97
CA GLY A 59 -19.25 -15.62 -11.16
C GLY A 59 -20.45 -14.66 -11.21
N ARG A 60 -20.39 -13.53 -11.93
CA ARG A 60 -21.44 -12.48 -11.96
C ARG A 60 -21.91 -12.05 -10.56
N VAL A 61 -20.98 -11.89 -9.61
CA VAL A 61 -21.34 -11.34 -8.30
C VAL A 61 -21.62 -9.83 -8.47
N PRO A 62 -22.80 -9.31 -8.07
CA PRO A 62 -23.14 -7.91 -8.27
C PRO A 62 -22.16 -6.96 -7.58
N VAL A 63 -21.67 -5.95 -8.31
CA VAL A 63 -20.74 -4.89 -7.88
C VAL A 63 -21.23 -4.14 -6.63
N THR A 64 -22.53 -4.20 -6.34
CA THR A 64 -23.16 -3.60 -5.15
C THR A 64 -22.66 -4.17 -3.83
N ILE A 65 -21.99 -5.34 -3.80
CA ILE A 65 -21.39 -5.92 -2.58
C ILE A 65 -19.95 -5.43 -2.34
N ILE A 66 -19.28 -4.82 -3.33
CA ILE A 66 -17.84 -4.44 -3.25
C ILE A 66 -17.60 -3.20 -2.35
N LYS A 67 -18.55 -2.26 -2.30
CA LYS A 67 -18.43 -1.09 -1.40
C LYS A 67 -18.39 -1.49 0.08
N GLY A 68 -19.19 -2.49 0.48
CA GLY A 68 -19.25 -2.94 1.87
C GLY A 68 -17.95 -3.59 2.37
N THR A 69 -17.16 -4.20 1.48
CA THR A 69 -15.90 -4.86 1.82
C THR A 69 -14.70 -3.92 1.77
N MET A 70 -14.65 -2.93 0.86
CA MET A 70 -13.58 -1.92 0.86
C MET A 70 -13.58 -1.07 2.14
N ASP A 71 -14.76 -0.73 2.69
CA ASP A 71 -14.86 -0.06 3.98
C ASP A 71 -14.40 -0.94 5.15
N ALA A 72 -14.66 -2.26 5.10
CA ALA A 72 -14.20 -3.22 6.10
C ALA A 72 -12.67 -3.43 6.03
N VAL A 73 -12.12 -3.54 4.82
CA VAL A 73 -10.67 -3.63 4.58
C VAL A 73 -9.98 -2.33 4.98
N GLY A 74 -10.57 -1.16 4.68
CA GLY A 74 -10.07 0.14 5.11
C GLY A 74 -10.08 0.29 6.64
N LYS A 75 -11.12 -0.20 7.33
CA LYS A 75 -11.17 -0.22 8.80
C LYS A 75 -10.15 -1.20 9.40
N ALA A 76 -9.99 -2.38 8.80
CA ALA A 76 -8.99 -3.36 9.22
C ALA A 76 -7.56 -2.82 9.02
N GLY A 77 -7.29 -2.15 7.90
CA GLY A 77 -6.01 -1.48 7.63
C GLY A 77 -5.68 -0.42 8.67
N ARG A 78 -6.62 0.48 8.99
CA ARG A 78 -6.41 1.50 10.03
C ARG A 78 -6.21 0.90 11.42
N PHE A 79 -6.89 -0.20 11.75
CA PHE A 79 -6.66 -0.91 13.01
C PHE A 79 -5.26 -1.52 13.09
N LEU A 80 -4.80 -2.17 12.02
CA LEU A 80 -3.45 -2.75 11.95
C LEU A 80 -2.36 -1.67 11.98
N GLU A 81 -2.57 -0.53 11.30
CA GLU A 81 -1.68 0.63 11.38
C GLU A 81 -1.62 1.20 12.80
N GLY A 82 -2.77 1.30 13.49
CA GLY A 82 -2.82 1.73 14.89
C GLY A 82 -2.08 0.78 15.84
N LEU A 83 -2.21 -0.53 15.64
CA LEU A 83 -1.48 -1.54 16.41
C LEU A 83 0.03 -1.48 16.14
N ALA A 84 0.43 -1.33 14.87
CA ALA A 84 1.83 -1.20 14.50
C ALA A 84 2.46 0.08 15.06
N ALA A 85 1.73 1.20 15.01
CA ALA A 85 2.18 2.47 15.60
C ALA A 85 2.33 2.38 17.12
N ALA A 86 1.39 1.73 17.82
CA ALA A 86 1.48 1.50 19.26
C ALA A 86 2.65 0.58 19.63
N GLY A 87 2.88 -0.49 18.84
CA GLY A 87 4.03 -1.38 19.01
C GLY A 87 5.36 -0.64 18.83
N LYS A 88 5.47 0.22 17.81
CA LYS A 88 6.65 1.05 17.59
C LYS A 88 6.88 2.02 18.74
N ALA A 89 5.83 2.67 19.24
CA ALA A 89 5.93 3.57 20.40
C ALA A 89 6.40 2.84 21.67
N ALA A 90 5.95 1.60 21.91
CA ALA A 90 6.40 0.79 23.03
C ALA A 90 7.88 0.40 22.91
N VAL A 91 8.35 0.07 21.70
CA VAL A 91 9.77 -0.22 21.43
C VAL A 91 10.63 1.03 21.59
N ASP A 92 10.17 2.18 21.09
CA ASP A 92 10.90 3.45 21.24
C ASP A 92 10.98 3.87 22.71
N GLU A 93 9.92 3.70 23.49
CA GLU A 93 9.92 3.92 24.94
C GLU A 93 10.82 2.93 25.68
N ALA A 94 10.82 1.64 25.28
CA ALA A 94 11.73 0.64 25.84
C ALA A 94 13.20 0.97 25.53
N LYS A 95 13.49 1.45 24.32
CA LYS A 95 14.82 1.91 23.89
C LYS A 95 15.26 3.17 24.62
N LYS A 96 14.33 4.09 24.88
CA LYS A 96 14.59 5.30 25.68
C LYS A 96 14.87 4.96 27.14
N ARG A 97 14.10 4.03 27.73
CA ARG A 97 14.33 3.53 29.10
C ARG A 97 15.62 2.74 29.24
N SER A 98 16.03 1.98 28.22
CA SER A 98 17.33 1.29 28.23
C SER A 98 18.53 2.23 28.06
N SER A 99 18.32 3.43 27.51
CA SER A 99 19.34 4.49 27.49
C SER A 99 19.45 5.32 28.78
N GLU A 100 18.51 5.22 29.72
CA GLU A 100 18.41 6.13 30.88
C GLU A 100 18.73 5.53 32.28
N LYS A 101 19.36 4.35 32.40
CA LYS A 101 19.83 3.86 33.72
C LYS A 101 21.22 3.20 33.67
N PRO A 102 22.06 3.37 34.72
CA PRO A 102 23.13 4.37 34.73
C PRO A 102 24.52 3.75 34.93
N VAL A 103 25.58 4.41 34.46
CA VAL A 103 26.96 4.07 34.88
C VAL A 103 27.24 4.77 36.20
N GLU A 104 27.15 3.99 37.27
CA GLU A 104 27.66 4.29 38.60
C GLU A 104 29.16 3.97 38.68
N GLU A 105 29.85 4.68 39.57
CA GLU A 105 31.13 4.33 40.24
C GLU A 105 32.46 4.81 39.63
N ASN A 106 33.05 5.87 40.21
CA ASN A 106 34.09 5.70 41.26
C ASN A 106 34.40 7.03 42.00
N LYS A 107 34.37 6.98 43.35
CA LYS A 107 34.86 8.00 44.30
C LYS A 107 36.41 7.88 44.41
N PRO A 108 37.21 8.77 45.08
CA PRO A 108 36.85 9.51 46.31
C PRO A 108 37.48 10.92 46.56
N ALA A 109 37.03 11.51 47.68
CA ALA A 109 37.74 12.36 48.65
C ALA A 109 38.08 13.83 48.32
N GLN A 110 37.34 14.76 48.94
CA GLN A 110 37.79 15.51 50.13
C GLN A 110 36.61 16.12 50.87
#